data_AF-A0A9F2R417-F1
#
_entry.id   AF-A0A9F2R417-F1
#
_cell.length_a   1.000
_cell.length_b   1.000
_cell.length_c   1.000
_cell.angle_alpha   90.00
_cell.angle_beta   90.00
_cell.angle_gamma   90.00
#
_symmetry.space_group_name_H-M   'P 1'
#
loop_
_entity.id
_entity.type
_entity.pdbx_description
1 polymer ?
#
loop_
_entity_poly.entity_id
_entity_poly.type
_entity_poly.pdbx_seq_one_letter_code
_entity_poly.pdbx_strand_id
1 'polypeptide(L)'
;MKAENIQDFLRSFTRFPHVAGTEQNLHLAKQIQSQWKAFGLDTSELVHYDVLLSYPNQSSPNYISITDDGGKEIFNTSLFELPPGGYGNISGVLPPYNAFSAQGEPLGDLVYVNYGRTEDFLKLERKMGINCTGKILIARYGKIFRGNKVKNAMLAGAKGIILYSDPADYCAPGVKPYPDGWNLPGQGVQRGNVLNLNGAGDPLTPGYPAKDYMFRLEVSDGVGIPTIPVHPIGYHDAEVLLRFMGGPAAPDKSWKGNLNVSYNVGPGFLERYSTRKVRMHVHTTSQIRRIYNVIGSIKGAVEPGKLCLKQEWAGF
;
A
#
# COMPACT_ATOMS: atom_id res chain seq x y z
N MET A 1 -17.07 -21.38 22.74
CA MET A 1 -16.92 -20.69 21.44
C MET A 1 -17.70 -21.47 20.40
N LYS A 2 -18.39 -20.81 19.47
CA LYS A 2 -19.24 -21.42 18.43
C LYS A 2 -18.85 -20.85 17.06
N ALA A 3 -18.79 -21.69 16.03
CA ALA A 3 -18.35 -21.28 14.70
C ALA A 3 -19.34 -20.30 14.06
N GLU A 4 -20.62 -20.52 14.30
CA GLU A 4 -21.74 -19.71 13.81
C GLU A 4 -21.61 -18.27 14.30
N ASN A 5 -21.25 -18.07 15.57
CA ASN A 5 -21.03 -16.74 16.14
C ASN A 5 -19.88 -16.01 15.42
N ILE A 6 -18.77 -16.72 15.12
CA ILE A 6 -17.62 -16.11 14.42
C ILE A 6 -18.03 -15.71 12.99
N GLN A 7 -18.80 -16.56 12.31
CA GLN A 7 -19.34 -16.27 10.98
C GLN A 7 -20.24 -15.02 10.99
N ASP A 8 -21.12 -14.88 11.99
CA ASP A 8 -22.01 -13.74 12.14
C ASP A 8 -21.23 -12.44 12.43
N PHE A 9 -20.22 -12.49 13.30
CA PHE A 9 -19.34 -11.33 13.55
C PHE A 9 -18.59 -10.92 12.29
N LEU A 10 -18.00 -11.88 11.57
CA LEU A 10 -17.32 -11.60 10.31
C LEU A 10 -18.28 -10.93 9.31
N ARG A 11 -19.47 -11.50 9.12
CA ARG A 11 -20.49 -10.95 8.22
C ARG A 11 -20.99 -9.58 8.65
N SER A 12 -21.01 -9.27 9.94
CA SER A 12 -21.36 -7.93 10.43
C SER A 12 -20.26 -6.92 10.18
N PHE A 13 -18.99 -7.29 10.37
CA PHE A 13 -17.86 -6.37 10.31
C PHE A 13 -17.41 -6.07 8.88
N THR A 14 -17.68 -6.94 7.91
CA THR A 14 -17.21 -6.79 6.53
C THR A 14 -18.25 -6.24 5.55
N ARG A 15 -19.34 -5.61 6.02
CA ARG A 15 -20.40 -5.09 5.14
C ARG A 15 -20.01 -3.79 4.44
N PHE A 16 -19.20 -2.96 5.08
CA PHE A 16 -18.81 -1.64 4.61
C PHE A 16 -17.31 -1.43 4.80
N PRO A 17 -16.66 -0.63 3.94
CA PRO A 17 -15.26 -0.22 4.14
C PRO A 17 -15.11 0.50 5.48
N HIS A 18 -14.16 0.07 6.30
CA HIS A 18 -13.93 0.61 7.65
C HIS A 18 -12.48 1.13 7.79
N VAL A 19 -12.05 1.95 6.82
CA VAL A 19 -10.71 2.55 6.79
C VAL A 19 -10.47 3.41 8.04
N ALA A 20 -9.28 3.33 8.62
CA ALA A 20 -8.90 4.10 9.81
C ALA A 20 -9.25 5.60 9.66
N GLY A 21 -9.76 6.22 10.72
CA GLY A 21 -10.11 7.65 10.75
C GLY A 21 -11.39 8.03 9.98
N THR A 22 -12.14 7.06 9.43
CA THR A 22 -13.45 7.30 8.80
C THR A 22 -14.60 7.16 9.80
N GLU A 23 -15.75 7.75 9.46
CA GLU A 23 -16.98 7.62 10.26
C GLU A 23 -17.42 6.16 10.41
N GLN A 24 -17.29 5.35 9.36
CA GLN A 24 -17.64 3.93 9.39
C GLN A 24 -16.76 3.14 10.36
N ASN A 25 -15.48 3.47 10.45
CA ASN A 25 -14.57 2.84 11.42
C ASN A 25 -14.92 3.24 12.86
N LEU A 26 -15.33 4.49 13.11
CA LEU A 26 -15.86 4.92 14.41
C LEU A 26 -17.18 4.21 14.75
N HIS A 27 -18.07 4.00 13.78
CA HIS A 27 -19.31 3.25 13.98
C HIS A 27 -19.01 1.81 14.44
N LEU A 28 -18.08 1.14 13.76
CA LEU A 28 -17.61 -0.20 14.14
C LEU A 28 -16.99 -0.20 15.56
N ALA A 29 -16.17 0.80 15.90
CA ALA A 29 -15.59 0.92 17.24
C ALA A 29 -16.67 1.05 18.33
N LYS A 30 -17.71 1.86 18.10
CA LYS A 30 -18.86 1.99 19.01
C LYS A 30 -19.68 0.69 19.11
N GLN A 31 -19.83 -0.04 18.00
CA GLN A 31 -20.49 -1.35 17.98
C GLN A 31 -19.72 -2.34 18.87
N ILE A 32 -18.40 -2.48 18.68
CA ILE A 32 -17.55 -3.37 19.48
C ILE A 32 -17.59 -2.96 20.95
N GLN A 33 -17.47 -1.67 21.25
CA GLN A 33 -17.55 -1.15 22.61
C GLN A 33 -18.85 -1.60 23.31
N SER A 34 -19.99 -1.45 22.62
CA SER A 34 -21.31 -1.81 23.14
C SER A 34 -21.46 -3.32 23.32
N GLN A 35 -20.99 -4.11 22.34
CA GLN A 35 -21.00 -5.57 22.41
C GLN A 35 -20.17 -6.08 23.59
N TRP A 36 -18.97 -5.54 23.82
CA TRP A 36 -18.12 -5.91 24.95
C TRP A 36 -18.77 -5.61 26.30
N LYS A 37 -19.47 -4.47 26.44
CA LYS A 37 -20.28 -4.20 27.64
C LYS A 37 -21.37 -5.24 27.84
N ALA A 38 -22.09 -5.60 26.77
CA ALA A 38 -23.14 -6.61 26.82
C ALA A 38 -22.60 -8.03 27.13
N PHE A 39 -21.37 -8.34 26.73
CA PHE A 39 -20.70 -9.61 27.07
C PHE A 39 -20.21 -9.68 28.52
N GLY A 40 -20.27 -8.57 29.27
CA GLY A 40 -19.93 -8.52 30.68
C GLY A 40 -18.48 -8.17 31.00
N LEU A 41 -17.78 -7.44 30.11
CA LEU A 41 -16.51 -6.83 30.49
C LEU A 41 -16.75 -5.73 31.55
N ASP A 42 -15.85 -5.62 32.52
CA ASP A 42 -15.94 -4.63 33.61
C ASP A 42 -15.85 -3.20 33.09
N THR A 43 -14.97 -2.97 32.11
CA THR A 43 -14.88 -1.70 31.39
C THR A 43 -14.80 -1.92 29.88
N SER A 44 -15.23 -0.92 29.11
CA SER A 44 -15.14 -0.89 27.65
C SER A 44 -15.22 0.57 27.17
N GLU A 45 -14.07 1.12 26.79
CA GLU A 45 -13.86 2.54 26.56
C GLU A 45 -13.29 2.80 25.16
N LEU A 46 -13.63 3.96 24.60
CA LEU A 46 -12.99 4.47 23.40
C LEU A 46 -11.83 5.38 23.80
N VAL A 47 -10.62 4.96 23.49
CA VAL A 47 -9.40 5.74 23.69
C VAL A 47 -8.94 6.29 22.35
N HIS A 48 -8.93 7.61 22.23
CA HIS A 48 -8.59 8.26 20.97
C HIS A 48 -7.19 8.91 20.98
N TYR A 49 -6.68 9.07 19.77
CA TYR A 49 -5.48 9.81 19.43
C TYR A 49 -5.74 10.53 18.11
N ASP A 50 -5.20 11.73 17.96
CA ASP A 50 -5.20 12.43 16.68
C ASP A 50 -3.87 12.08 16.01
N VAL A 51 -3.88 11.37 14.88
CA VAL A 51 -2.64 10.86 14.26
C VAL A 51 -2.56 11.30 12.81
N LEU A 52 -1.35 11.35 12.26
CA LEU A 52 -1.19 11.59 10.83
C LEU A 52 -1.66 10.36 10.06
N LEU A 53 -2.73 10.50 9.29
CA LEU A 53 -3.20 9.51 8.32
C LEU A 53 -3.02 10.05 6.90
N SER A 54 -3.17 9.18 5.90
CA SER A 54 -2.97 9.53 4.51
C SER A 54 -4.07 8.94 3.64
N TYR A 55 -4.56 9.71 2.67
CA TYR A 55 -5.68 9.33 1.80
C TYR A 55 -5.47 9.84 0.37
N PRO A 56 -5.98 9.15 -0.65
CA PRO A 56 -6.00 9.65 -2.02
C PRO A 56 -6.92 10.86 -2.13
N ASN A 57 -6.57 11.81 -3.01
CA ASN A 57 -7.43 12.94 -3.33
C ASN A 57 -8.57 12.47 -4.27
N GLN A 58 -9.82 12.74 -3.90
CA GLN A 58 -10.98 12.33 -4.69
C GLN A 58 -11.15 13.14 -5.98
N SER A 59 -10.76 14.42 -5.96
CA SER A 59 -10.84 15.32 -7.13
C SER A 59 -9.66 15.15 -8.09
N SER A 60 -8.56 14.59 -7.61
CA SER A 60 -7.34 14.35 -8.39
C SER A 60 -6.88 12.91 -8.18
N PRO A 61 -7.45 11.94 -8.91
CA PRO A 61 -7.14 10.52 -8.71
C PRO A 61 -5.68 10.23 -9.05
N ASN A 62 -5.11 9.25 -8.34
CA ASN A 62 -3.78 8.76 -8.64
C ASN A 62 -3.82 7.79 -9.82
N TYR A 63 -2.82 7.87 -10.71
CA TYR A 63 -2.64 6.90 -11.79
C TYR A 63 -1.22 6.98 -12.35
N ILE A 64 -0.91 6.08 -13.28
CA ILE A 64 0.35 6.05 -14.01
C ILE A 64 0.01 6.07 -15.49
N SER A 65 0.80 6.80 -16.27
CA SER A 65 0.65 6.84 -17.72
C SER A 65 1.95 6.55 -18.45
N ILE A 66 1.82 6.07 -19.68
CA ILE A 66 2.89 6.09 -20.67
C ILE A 66 2.63 7.28 -21.60
N THR A 67 3.63 8.15 -21.78
CA THR A 67 3.55 9.27 -22.71
C THR A 67 4.38 9.00 -23.96
N ASP A 68 3.96 9.57 -25.10
CA ASP A 68 4.79 9.65 -26.31
C ASP A 68 5.77 10.84 -26.29
N ASP A 69 6.43 11.08 -27.42
CA ASP A 69 7.38 12.19 -27.63
C ASP A 69 6.71 13.57 -27.56
N GLY A 70 5.45 13.67 -27.98
CA GLY A 70 4.61 14.86 -27.85
C GLY A 70 4.04 15.07 -26.44
N GLY A 71 4.33 14.17 -25.49
CA GLY A 71 3.80 14.22 -24.12
C GLY A 71 2.34 13.79 -24.00
N LYS A 72 1.76 13.22 -25.06
CA LYS A 72 0.39 12.69 -25.03
C LYS A 72 0.37 11.34 -24.32
N GLU A 73 -0.61 11.15 -23.45
CA GLU A 73 -0.83 9.88 -22.78
C GLU A 73 -1.41 8.84 -23.76
N ILE A 74 -0.73 7.71 -23.89
CA ILE A 74 -1.12 6.60 -24.78
C ILE A 74 -1.64 5.37 -24.02
N PHE A 75 -1.43 5.34 -22.70
CA PHE A 75 -1.93 4.33 -21.79
C PHE A 75 -2.01 4.93 -20.40
N ASN A 76 -3.13 4.70 -19.71
CA ASN A 76 -3.34 5.08 -18.32
C ASN A 76 -3.76 3.85 -17.51
N THR A 77 -3.24 3.72 -16.30
CA THR A 77 -3.62 2.63 -15.40
C THR A 77 -5.04 2.80 -14.86
N SER A 78 -5.59 1.73 -14.33
CA SER A 78 -6.91 1.72 -13.71
C SER A 78 -6.97 2.69 -12.53
N LEU A 79 -8.02 3.52 -12.46
CA LEU A 79 -8.22 4.47 -11.34
C LEU A 79 -8.78 3.79 -10.09
N PHE A 80 -9.55 2.71 -10.28
CA PHE A 80 -10.25 1.95 -9.25
C PHE A 80 -10.26 0.47 -9.64
N GLU A 81 -10.32 -0.44 -8.66
CA GLU A 81 -10.69 -1.82 -8.95
C GLU A 81 -12.18 -1.95 -9.28
N LEU A 82 -12.51 -2.98 -10.06
CA LEU A 82 -13.88 -3.41 -10.23
C LEU A 82 -14.47 -3.84 -8.88
N PRO A 83 -15.63 -3.29 -8.47
CA PRO A 83 -16.30 -3.73 -7.26
C PRO A 83 -16.61 -5.23 -7.33
N PRO A 84 -16.40 -5.99 -6.24
CA PRO A 84 -16.76 -7.40 -6.20
C PRO A 84 -18.29 -7.56 -6.29
N GLY A 85 -18.73 -8.75 -6.72
CA GLY A 85 -20.15 -9.07 -6.86
C GLY A 85 -20.93 -8.81 -5.56
N GLY A 86 -22.05 -8.09 -5.66
CA GLY A 86 -22.87 -7.70 -4.52
C GLY A 86 -22.44 -6.41 -3.80
N TYR A 87 -21.31 -5.78 -4.20
CA TYR A 87 -20.80 -4.55 -3.59
C TYR A 87 -20.81 -3.33 -4.54
N GLY A 88 -21.45 -3.44 -5.72
CA GLY A 88 -21.47 -2.36 -6.73
C GLY A 88 -22.07 -1.04 -6.23
N ASN A 89 -22.97 -1.07 -5.24
CA ASN A 89 -23.61 0.12 -4.68
C ASN A 89 -22.95 0.62 -3.38
N ILE A 90 -21.82 0.04 -2.98
CA ILE A 90 -21.14 0.39 -1.73
C ILE A 90 -20.21 1.58 -1.98
N SER A 91 -20.45 2.67 -1.28
CA SER A 91 -19.60 3.86 -1.27
C SER A 91 -18.47 3.74 -0.24
N GLY A 92 -17.52 4.66 -0.30
CA GLY A 92 -16.41 4.73 0.66
C GLY A 92 -15.25 3.77 0.38
N VAL A 93 -15.28 3.03 -0.72
CA VAL A 93 -14.12 2.28 -1.22
C VAL A 93 -13.09 3.29 -1.74
N LEU A 94 -11.95 3.41 -1.05
CA LEU A 94 -10.86 4.26 -1.52
C LEU A 94 -10.20 3.62 -2.75
N PRO A 95 -9.77 4.39 -3.77
CA PRO A 95 -8.97 3.86 -4.88
C PRO A 95 -7.66 3.25 -4.38
N PRO A 96 -6.96 2.44 -5.20
CA PRO A 96 -5.62 1.98 -4.89
C PRO A 96 -4.66 3.14 -4.62
N TYR A 97 -3.91 3.06 -3.53
CA TYR A 97 -2.85 4.00 -3.22
C TYR A 97 -1.88 3.37 -2.21
N ASN A 98 -0.67 3.92 -2.15
CA ASN A 98 0.24 3.67 -1.05
C ASN A 98 0.16 4.84 -0.07
N ALA A 99 -0.26 4.57 1.16
CA ALA A 99 -0.42 5.62 2.17
C ALA A 99 0.95 6.26 2.52
N PHE A 100 0.94 7.57 2.72
CA PHE A 100 2.09 8.45 2.98
C PHE A 100 3.05 8.65 1.79
N SER A 101 2.65 8.21 0.60
CA SER A 101 3.35 8.54 -0.65
C SER A 101 3.52 10.05 -0.83
N ALA A 102 4.69 10.48 -1.30
CA ALA A 102 4.90 11.89 -1.62
C ALA A 102 4.06 12.30 -2.84
N GLN A 103 3.66 13.57 -2.87
CA GLN A 103 2.98 14.13 -4.04
C GLN A 103 3.97 14.37 -5.17
N GLY A 104 3.50 14.26 -6.40
CA GLY A 104 4.26 14.68 -7.57
C GLY A 104 3.89 13.96 -8.84
N GLU A 105 4.38 14.52 -9.94
CA GLU A 105 4.18 14.00 -11.29
C GLU A 105 5.50 13.70 -12.02
N PRO A 106 6.37 12.81 -11.49
CA PRO A 106 7.64 12.51 -12.11
C PRO A 106 7.44 11.83 -13.47
N LEU A 107 8.17 12.31 -14.48
CA LEU A 107 8.23 11.73 -15.82
C LEU A 107 9.62 11.15 -16.08
N GLY A 108 9.76 9.86 -16.37
CA GLY A 108 11.07 9.27 -16.62
C GLY A 108 11.08 7.91 -17.28
N ASP A 109 12.27 7.44 -17.59
CA ASP A 109 12.49 6.07 -18.02
C ASP A 109 12.19 5.07 -16.89
N LEU A 110 11.57 3.97 -17.28
CA LEU A 110 11.22 2.88 -16.38
C LEU A 110 12.42 1.95 -16.19
N VAL A 111 12.65 1.48 -14.96
CA VAL A 111 13.63 0.43 -14.64
C VAL A 111 12.95 -0.63 -13.76
N TYR A 112 13.01 -1.89 -14.17
CA TYR A 112 12.49 -3.00 -13.38
C TYR A 112 13.53 -3.45 -12.35
N VAL A 113 13.15 -3.47 -11.07
CA VAL A 113 14.09 -3.70 -9.94
C VAL A 113 13.75 -4.95 -9.12
N ASN A 114 13.13 -5.94 -9.74
CA ASN A 114 12.73 -7.19 -9.06
C ASN A 114 11.88 -6.90 -7.81
N TYR A 115 12.32 -7.34 -6.63
CA TYR A 115 11.62 -7.08 -5.36
C TYR A 115 12.11 -5.79 -4.67
N GLY A 116 12.99 -4.99 -5.27
CA GLY A 116 13.50 -3.76 -4.67
C GLY A 116 14.32 -3.98 -3.38
N ARG A 117 14.93 -5.16 -3.24
CA ARG A 117 15.79 -5.48 -2.08
C ARG A 117 17.16 -4.86 -2.25
N THR A 118 17.91 -4.76 -1.15
CA THR A 118 19.28 -4.23 -1.17
C THR A 118 20.15 -4.97 -2.19
N GLU A 119 20.05 -6.29 -2.25
CA GLU A 119 20.77 -7.13 -3.21
C GLU A 119 20.32 -6.92 -4.67
N ASP A 120 19.06 -6.53 -4.90
CA ASP A 120 18.57 -6.25 -6.25
C ASP A 120 19.21 -4.95 -6.77
N PHE A 121 19.27 -3.90 -5.94
CA PHE A 121 19.95 -2.64 -6.26
C PHE A 121 21.46 -2.81 -6.43
N LEU A 122 22.13 -3.54 -5.52
CA LEU A 122 23.56 -3.85 -5.66
C LEU A 122 23.86 -4.61 -6.96
N LYS A 123 22.96 -5.49 -7.39
CA LYS A 123 23.11 -6.22 -8.64
C LYS A 123 22.95 -5.31 -9.86
N LEU A 124 21.96 -4.41 -9.85
CA LEU A 124 21.75 -3.43 -10.91
C LEU A 124 23.00 -2.55 -11.10
N GLU A 125 23.49 -1.97 -10.00
CA GLU A 125 24.64 -1.07 -10.04
C GLU A 125 25.93 -1.81 -10.43
N ARG A 126 26.28 -2.86 -9.68
CA ARG A 126 27.63 -3.46 -9.75
C ARG A 126 27.80 -4.50 -10.85
N LYS A 127 26.72 -5.18 -11.25
CA LYS A 127 26.79 -6.27 -12.24
C LYS A 127 26.18 -5.91 -13.58
N MET A 128 25.22 -5.00 -13.61
CA MET A 128 24.51 -4.62 -14.84
C MET A 128 24.86 -3.20 -15.31
N GLY A 129 25.53 -2.38 -14.49
CA GLY A 129 25.85 -1.00 -14.83
C GLY A 129 24.61 -0.10 -14.96
N ILE A 130 23.50 -0.46 -14.32
CA ILE A 130 22.22 0.27 -14.41
C ILE A 130 22.16 1.36 -13.34
N ASN A 131 22.04 2.61 -13.78
CA ASN A 131 21.87 3.76 -12.90
C ASN A 131 20.38 4.10 -12.72
N CYS A 132 19.89 4.01 -11.48
CA CYS A 132 18.51 4.31 -11.11
C CYS A 132 18.23 5.81 -10.89
N THR A 133 19.28 6.65 -10.89
CA THR A 133 19.16 8.09 -10.61
C THR A 133 18.24 8.79 -11.63
N GLY A 134 17.23 9.48 -11.12
CA GLY A 134 16.24 10.21 -11.91
C GLY A 134 15.31 9.32 -12.74
N LYS A 135 15.25 8.01 -12.45
CA LYS A 135 14.38 7.03 -13.11
C LYS A 135 13.15 6.75 -12.28
N ILE A 136 12.11 6.24 -12.94
CA ILE A 136 10.96 5.64 -12.27
C ILE A 136 11.22 4.15 -12.17
N LEU A 137 11.10 3.60 -10.97
CA LEU A 137 11.34 2.18 -10.75
C LEU A 137 10.01 1.43 -10.74
N ILE A 138 10.01 0.19 -11.20
CA ILE A 138 8.89 -0.75 -11.00
C ILE A 138 9.40 -1.98 -10.27
N ALA A 139 8.78 -2.29 -9.13
CA ALA A 139 9.14 -3.42 -8.28
C ALA A 139 7.90 -4.25 -7.96
N ARG A 140 8.06 -5.57 -7.92
CA ARG A 140 7.01 -6.46 -7.43
C ARG A 140 6.97 -6.48 -5.90
N TYR A 141 5.77 -6.62 -5.35
CA TYR A 141 5.56 -6.91 -3.94
C TYR A 141 6.16 -8.27 -3.54
N GLY A 142 6.34 -8.48 -2.23
CA GLY A 142 6.91 -9.71 -1.67
C GLY A 142 8.35 -9.56 -1.15
N LYS A 143 8.85 -10.61 -0.49
CA LYS A 143 10.18 -10.77 0.14
C LYS A 143 10.53 -9.80 1.29
N ILE A 144 10.35 -8.50 1.10
CA ILE A 144 10.60 -7.47 2.11
C ILE A 144 9.39 -6.54 2.25
N PHE A 145 9.29 -5.90 3.41
CA PHE A 145 8.27 -4.88 3.66
C PHE A 145 8.37 -3.73 2.64
N ARG A 146 7.21 -3.26 2.16
CA ARG A 146 7.13 -2.28 1.07
C ARG A 146 7.81 -0.94 1.37
N GLY A 147 7.78 -0.47 2.62
CA GLY A 147 8.52 0.74 3.02
C GLY A 147 10.04 0.60 2.85
N ASN A 148 10.60 -0.61 2.96
CA ASN A 148 12.02 -0.85 2.67
C ASN A 148 12.31 -0.82 1.17
N LYS A 149 11.38 -1.27 0.31
CA LYS A 149 11.52 -1.13 -1.16
C LYS A 149 11.63 0.35 -1.54
N VAL A 150 10.76 1.18 -0.97
CA VAL A 150 10.74 2.63 -1.20
C VAL A 150 12.00 3.29 -0.66
N LYS A 151 12.43 2.96 0.57
CA LYS A 151 13.70 3.44 1.12
C LYS A 151 14.89 3.11 0.22
N ASN A 152 14.98 1.87 -0.27
CA ASN A 152 16.06 1.45 -1.15
C ASN A 152 16.01 2.18 -2.50
N ALA A 153 14.82 2.40 -3.06
CA ALA A 153 14.64 3.20 -4.27
C ALA A 153 15.09 4.65 -4.09
N MET A 154 14.76 5.27 -2.96
CA MET A 154 15.23 6.62 -2.61
C MET A 154 16.76 6.67 -2.53
N LEU A 155 17.38 5.69 -1.85
CA LEU A 155 18.84 5.59 -1.76
C LEU A 155 19.51 5.38 -3.13
N ALA A 156 18.82 4.71 -4.06
CA ALA A 156 19.27 4.52 -5.44
C ALA A 156 19.02 5.74 -6.35
N GLY A 157 18.52 6.87 -5.80
CA GLY A 157 18.28 8.10 -6.55
C GLY A 157 17.03 8.06 -7.43
N ALA A 158 16.11 7.12 -7.21
CA ALA A 158 14.85 7.07 -7.94
C ALA A 158 14.02 8.33 -7.69
N LYS A 159 13.26 8.77 -8.69
CA LYS A 159 12.31 9.88 -8.54
C LYS A 159 10.86 9.44 -8.37
N GLY A 160 10.61 8.13 -8.41
CA GLY A 160 9.30 7.52 -8.19
C GLY A 160 9.40 6.00 -8.24
N ILE A 161 8.47 5.31 -7.58
CA ILE A 161 8.43 3.84 -7.57
C ILE A 161 7.00 3.31 -7.71
N ILE A 162 6.85 2.37 -8.63
CA ILE A 162 5.62 1.65 -8.94
C ILE A 162 5.71 0.27 -8.26
N LEU A 163 4.67 -0.11 -7.53
CA LEU A 163 4.59 -1.42 -6.88
C LEU A 163 3.48 -2.26 -7.51
N TYR A 164 3.74 -3.52 -7.83
CA TYR A 164 2.70 -4.40 -8.40
C TYR A 164 2.73 -5.81 -7.80
N SER A 165 1.60 -6.51 -7.84
CA SER A 165 1.46 -7.86 -7.31
C SER A 165 1.67 -8.90 -8.42
N ASP A 166 2.89 -9.38 -8.62
CA ASP A 166 3.20 -10.36 -9.66
C ASP A 166 2.47 -11.70 -9.43
N PRO A 167 1.87 -12.32 -10.46
CA PRO A 167 1.22 -13.63 -10.33
C PRO A 167 2.15 -14.75 -9.85
N ALA A 168 3.47 -14.60 -10.01
CA ALA A 168 4.44 -15.56 -9.46
C ALA A 168 4.39 -15.66 -7.93
N ASP A 169 4.00 -14.57 -7.25
CA ASP A 169 3.97 -14.47 -5.79
C ASP A 169 2.53 -14.44 -5.23
N TYR A 170 1.55 -14.04 -6.02
CA TYR A 170 0.18 -13.75 -5.56
C TYR A 170 -0.91 -14.59 -6.22
N CYS A 171 -0.56 -15.55 -7.09
CA CYS A 171 -1.51 -16.48 -7.70
C CYS A 171 -1.08 -17.94 -7.50
N ALA A 172 -1.88 -18.72 -6.78
CA ALA A 172 -1.70 -20.15 -6.63
C ALA A 172 -1.90 -20.90 -7.97
N PRO A 173 -1.04 -21.86 -8.31
CA PRO A 173 -1.17 -22.62 -9.55
C PRO A 173 -2.52 -23.35 -9.66
N GLY A 174 -3.16 -23.27 -10.83
CA GLY A 174 -4.42 -23.97 -11.11
C GLY A 174 -5.68 -23.38 -10.45
N VAL A 175 -5.57 -22.26 -9.73
CA VAL A 175 -6.70 -21.61 -9.06
C VAL A 175 -7.20 -20.43 -9.90
N LYS A 176 -8.52 -20.32 -10.07
CA LYS A 176 -9.14 -19.20 -10.78
C LYS A 176 -9.07 -17.91 -9.95
N PRO A 177 -8.94 -16.74 -10.60
CA PRO A 177 -9.08 -15.47 -9.90
C PRO A 177 -10.48 -15.27 -9.32
N TYR A 178 -10.59 -14.44 -8.29
CA TYR A 178 -11.88 -13.97 -7.79
C TYR A 178 -12.70 -13.32 -8.92
N PRO A 179 -14.02 -13.58 -9.05
CA PRO A 179 -14.89 -14.27 -8.09
C PRO A 179 -14.96 -15.80 -8.19
N ASP A 180 -14.47 -16.39 -9.28
CA ASP A 180 -14.61 -17.84 -9.54
C ASP A 180 -13.59 -18.71 -8.79
N GLY A 181 -12.66 -18.09 -8.08
CA GLY A 181 -11.73 -18.72 -7.15
C GLY A 181 -11.15 -17.69 -6.18
N TRP A 182 -10.05 -18.04 -5.53
CA TRP A 182 -9.45 -17.21 -4.47
C TRP A 182 -8.14 -16.54 -4.88
N ASN A 183 -7.71 -16.70 -6.14
CA ASN A 183 -6.55 -15.97 -6.65
C ASN A 183 -6.84 -14.49 -6.84
N LEU A 184 -5.77 -13.69 -6.79
CA LEU A 184 -5.82 -12.26 -7.08
C LEU A 184 -6.31 -12.03 -8.53
N PRO A 185 -7.37 -11.23 -8.76
CA PRO A 185 -7.73 -10.78 -10.11
C PRO A 185 -6.71 -9.78 -10.65
N GLY A 186 -6.57 -9.69 -11.98
CA GLY A 186 -5.51 -8.88 -12.61
C GLY A 186 -5.62 -7.38 -12.46
N GLN A 187 -6.81 -6.90 -12.16
CA GLN A 187 -7.05 -5.51 -11.77
C GLN A 187 -7.01 -5.31 -10.25
N GLY A 188 -6.87 -6.39 -9.46
CA GLY A 188 -6.78 -6.34 -8.01
C GLY A 188 -5.48 -5.69 -7.56
N VAL A 189 -5.56 -4.67 -6.70
CA VAL A 189 -4.38 -3.90 -6.27
C VAL A 189 -4.16 -4.01 -4.76
N GLN A 190 -2.92 -4.29 -4.38
CA GLN A 190 -2.53 -4.33 -2.97
C GLN A 190 -2.25 -2.92 -2.45
N ARG A 191 -3.15 -2.41 -1.59
CA ARG A 191 -2.94 -1.19 -0.78
C ARG A 191 -1.92 -1.43 0.33
N GLY A 192 -1.44 -0.36 0.92
CA GLY A 192 -0.64 -0.42 2.14
C GLY A 192 0.24 0.80 2.34
N ASN A 193 0.59 1.10 3.60
CA ASN A 193 1.49 2.20 3.92
C ASN A 193 2.93 1.90 3.51
N VAL A 194 3.68 2.96 3.17
CA VAL A 194 5.10 2.90 2.78
C VAL A 194 6.00 3.64 3.77
N LEU A 195 5.52 3.90 4.99
CA LEU A 195 6.32 4.51 6.04
C LEU A 195 7.47 3.60 6.47
N ASN A 196 8.57 4.19 6.92
CA ASN A 196 9.68 3.48 7.55
C ASN A 196 9.87 3.94 9.01
N LEU A 197 8.97 3.51 9.89
CA LEU A 197 8.86 4.03 11.27
C LEU A 197 9.89 3.49 12.25
N ASN A 198 10.42 2.27 12.03
CA ASN A 198 11.30 1.58 12.98
C ASN A 198 10.81 1.62 14.45
N GLY A 199 9.50 1.53 14.66
CA GLY A 199 8.87 1.52 15.99
C GLY A 199 8.42 2.88 16.52
N ALA A 200 8.51 3.97 15.74
CA ALA A 200 8.23 5.33 16.22
C ALA A 200 6.77 5.61 16.63
N GLY A 201 5.78 4.90 16.06
CA GLY A 201 4.36 5.20 16.24
C GLY A 201 3.85 6.23 15.22
N ASP A 202 3.09 7.24 15.66
CA ASP A 202 2.65 8.36 14.80
C ASP A 202 3.89 9.11 14.27
N PRO A 203 4.04 9.34 12.95
CA PRO A 203 5.21 10.01 12.38
C PRO A 203 5.53 11.38 13.00
N LEU A 204 4.53 12.06 13.57
CA LEU A 204 4.66 13.42 14.10
C LEU A 204 4.88 13.48 15.60
N THR A 205 4.66 12.39 16.34
CA THR A 205 4.83 12.35 17.80
C THR A 205 5.68 11.15 18.26
N PRO A 206 6.90 10.97 17.71
CA PRO A 206 7.72 9.82 18.04
C PRO A 206 8.03 9.76 19.55
N GLY A 207 7.68 8.63 20.18
CA GLY A 207 7.90 8.41 21.61
C GLY A 207 6.84 9.01 22.55
N TYR A 208 5.86 9.77 22.04
CA TYR A 208 4.83 10.42 22.85
C TYR A 208 3.41 10.14 22.33
N PRO A 209 2.39 10.07 23.20
CA PRO A 209 1.02 9.84 22.78
C PRO A 209 0.46 11.05 22.02
N ALA A 210 -0.14 10.83 20.86
CA ALA A 210 -0.68 11.88 19.99
C ALA A 210 -2.01 12.45 20.52
N LYS A 211 -1.95 13.13 21.67
CA LYS A 211 -3.06 13.85 22.32
C LYS A 211 -3.19 15.27 21.77
N ASP A 212 -4.33 15.89 22.03
CA ASP A 212 -4.71 17.22 21.52
C ASP A 212 -3.70 18.32 21.91
N TYR A 213 -3.05 18.19 23.07
CA TYR A 213 -2.04 19.12 23.58
C TYR A 213 -0.60 18.76 23.19
N MET A 214 -0.39 17.68 22.44
CA MET A 214 0.94 17.17 22.13
C MET A 214 1.62 18.01 21.05
N PHE A 215 2.91 18.31 21.25
CA PHE A 215 3.74 18.89 20.20
C PHE A 215 3.84 17.93 19.01
N ARG A 216 3.79 18.47 17.79
CA ARG A 216 3.92 17.70 16.55
C ARG A 216 5.09 18.23 15.74
N LEU A 217 5.85 17.30 15.17
CA LEU A 217 6.75 17.63 14.09
C LEU A 217 5.96 18.19 12.91
N GLU A 218 6.62 19.04 12.12
CA GLU A 218 6.10 19.41 10.80
C GLU A 218 6.05 18.17 9.90
N VAL A 219 5.10 18.15 8.96
CA VAL A 219 4.88 16.97 8.10
C VAL A 219 6.12 16.63 7.27
N SER A 220 6.90 17.63 6.84
CA SER A 220 8.17 17.44 6.12
C SER A 220 9.24 16.74 6.96
N ASP A 221 9.19 16.88 8.28
CA ASP A 221 10.15 16.30 9.23
C ASP A 221 9.61 15.02 9.88
N GLY A 222 8.41 14.57 9.47
CA GLY A 222 7.76 13.39 10.02
C GLY A 222 8.58 12.11 9.80
N VAL A 223 8.64 11.27 10.83
CA VAL A 223 9.52 10.10 10.85
C VAL A 223 9.13 9.10 9.76
N GLY A 224 10.09 8.79 8.88
CA GLY A 224 9.96 7.71 7.91
C GLY A 224 8.98 7.97 6.76
N ILE A 225 8.59 9.23 6.52
CA ILE A 225 7.79 9.64 5.37
C ILE A 225 8.67 9.62 4.10
N PRO A 226 8.25 8.94 3.02
CA PRO A 226 9.01 8.92 1.78
C PRO A 226 8.98 10.29 1.08
N THR A 227 10.06 10.61 0.35
CA THR A 227 10.19 11.88 -0.39
C THR A 227 9.94 11.73 -1.89
N ILE A 228 9.64 10.51 -2.36
CA ILE A 228 9.33 10.22 -3.77
C ILE A 228 7.91 9.66 -3.91
N PRO A 229 7.23 9.91 -5.04
CA PRO A 229 5.93 9.30 -5.31
C PRO A 229 6.01 7.78 -5.39
N VAL A 230 5.01 7.14 -4.78
CA VAL A 230 4.79 5.69 -4.74
C VAL A 230 3.35 5.39 -5.10
N HIS A 231 3.13 4.44 -6.03
CA HIS A 231 1.78 4.03 -6.40
C HIS A 231 1.69 2.54 -6.70
N PRO A 232 0.66 1.84 -6.19
CA PRO A 232 0.47 0.43 -6.47
C PRO A 232 -0.43 0.23 -7.71
N ILE A 233 -0.17 -0.82 -8.49
CA ILE A 233 -0.98 -1.19 -9.65
C ILE A 233 -1.29 -2.69 -9.69
N GLY A 234 -2.33 -3.03 -10.44
CA GLY A 234 -2.68 -4.42 -10.75
C GLY A 234 -1.69 -5.04 -11.72
N TYR A 235 -1.66 -6.37 -11.80
CA TYR A 235 -0.71 -7.05 -12.67
C TYR A 235 -1.07 -6.98 -14.16
N HIS A 236 -2.33 -6.72 -14.52
CA HIS A 236 -2.70 -6.40 -15.91
C HIS A 236 -2.05 -5.09 -16.37
N ASP A 237 -2.12 -4.05 -15.54
CA ASP A 237 -1.50 -2.75 -15.82
C ASP A 237 0.03 -2.85 -15.81
N ALA A 238 0.59 -3.63 -14.88
CA ALA A 238 2.02 -3.91 -14.84
C ALA A 238 2.50 -4.66 -16.10
N GLU A 239 1.70 -5.58 -16.64
CA GLU A 239 2.03 -6.27 -17.88
C GLU A 239 2.18 -5.27 -19.04
N VAL A 240 1.30 -4.27 -19.15
CA VAL A 240 1.40 -3.23 -20.20
C VAL A 240 2.67 -2.42 -20.06
N LEU A 241 3.03 -2.00 -18.85
CA LEU A 241 4.28 -1.27 -18.57
C LEU A 241 5.52 -2.12 -18.87
N LEU A 242 5.50 -3.42 -18.53
CA LEU A 242 6.65 -4.31 -18.65
C LEU A 242 6.81 -4.91 -20.05
N ARG A 243 5.74 -4.98 -20.86
CA ARG A 243 5.72 -5.67 -22.17
C ARG A 243 6.75 -5.16 -23.16
N PHE A 244 7.00 -3.85 -23.16
CA PHE A 244 7.89 -3.20 -24.10
C PHE A 244 9.16 -2.66 -23.47
N MET A 245 9.51 -3.13 -22.26
CA MET A 245 10.75 -2.77 -21.59
C MET A 245 11.96 -3.11 -22.47
N GLY A 246 12.82 -2.11 -22.66
CA GLY A 246 14.09 -2.23 -23.36
C GLY A 246 15.22 -2.61 -22.41
N GLY A 247 16.47 -2.37 -22.83
CA GLY A 247 17.65 -2.66 -22.04
C GLY A 247 17.97 -4.16 -21.90
N PRO A 248 18.93 -4.53 -21.04
CA PRO A 248 19.35 -5.91 -20.83
C PRO A 248 18.21 -6.80 -20.32
N ALA A 249 18.26 -8.07 -20.72
CA ALA A 249 17.37 -9.09 -20.20
C ALA A 249 17.52 -9.27 -18.67
N ALA A 250 16.50 -9.84 -18.04
CA ALA A 250 16.56 -10.28 -16.65
C ALA A 250 17.85 -11.09 -16.39
N PRO A 251 18.63 -10.75 -15.34
CA PRO A 251 19.96 -11.33 -15.16
C PRO A 251 19.95 -12.82 -14.78
N ASP A 252 18.85 -13.32 -14.22
CA ASP A 252 18.63 -14.73 -13.93
C ASP A 252 17.12 -15.03 -13.73
N LYS A 253 16.78 -16.32 -13.55
CA LYS A 253 15.38 -16.77 -13.39
C LYS A 253 14.66 -16.14 -12.19
N SER A 254 15.37 -15.77 -11.13
CA SER A 254 14.77 -15.16 -9.93
C SER A 254 14.28 -13.73 -10.16
N TRP A 255 14.58 -13.13 -11.30
CA TRP A 255 14.06 -11.82 -11.71
C TRP A 255 12.81 -11.94 -12.60
N LYS A 256 12.51 -13.13 -13.10
CA LYS A 256 11.30 -13.37 -13.90
C LYS A 256 10.12 -13.66 -12.98
N GLY A 257 9.01 -12.99 -13.24
CA GLY A 257 7.71 -13.33 -12.65
C GLY A 257 6.91 -14.25 -13.56
N ASN A 258 5.59 -14.22 -13.41
CA ASN A 258 4.67 -15.08 -14.17
C ASN A 258 3.70 -14.24 -15.03
N LEU A 259 4.24 -13.19 -15.66
CA LEU A 259 3.57 -12.38 -16.68
C LEU A 259 4.11 -12.75 -18.04
N ASN A 260 3.30 -12.56 -19.08
CA ASN A 260 3.70 -12.82 -20.46
C ASN A 260 4.57 -11.70 -21.05
N VAL A 261 5.72 -11.43 -20.42
CA VAL A 261 6.67 -10.37 -20.79
C VAL A 261 8.11 -10.87 -20.62
N SER A 262 9.08 -10.15 -21.21
CA SER A 262 10.50 -10.54 -21.17
C SER A 262 11.18 -10.33 -19.81
N TYR A 263 10.63 -9.44 -18.97
CA TYR A 263 11.25 -8.92 -17.75
C TYR A 263 12.61 -8.26 -18.01
N ASN A 264 12.74 -7.57 -19.14
CA ASN A 264 13.91 -6.72 -19.37
C ASN A 264 13.98 -5.63 -18.29
N VAL A 265 15.20 -5.26 -17.94
CA VAL A 265 15.48 -4.40 -16.79
C VAL A 265 15.29 -2.90 -17.11
N GLY A 266 15.34 -2.51 -18.39
CA GLY A 266 15.46 -1.11 -18.77
C GLY A 266 16.92 -0.61 -18.68
N PRO A 267 17.17 0.71 -18.74
CA PRO A 267 16.18 1.77 -18.67
C PRO A 267 15.38 1.95 -19.96
N GLY A 268 14.13 2.37 -19.80
CA GLY A 268 13.26 2.78 -20.90
C GLY A 268 12.66 1.61 -21.69
N PHE A 269 12.00 1.95 -22.79
CA PHE A 269 11.36 0.99 -23.67
C PHE A 269 12.29 0.55 -24.81
N LEU A 270 11.85 -0.46 -25.57
CA LEU A 270 12.54 -0.92 -26.79
C LEU A 270 12.79 0.24 -27.77
N GLU A 271 13.79 0.10 -28.65
CA GLU A 271 14.25 1.16 -29.57
C GLU A 271 13.12 1.85 -30.36
N ARG A 272 12.18 1.07 -30.90
CA ARG A 272 10.97 1.56 -31.61
C ARG A 272 10.02 2.41 -30.75
N TYR A 273 10.23 2.44 -29.45
CA TYR A 273 9.45 3.15 -28.43
C TYR A 273 10.36 3.98 -27.51
N SER A 274 11.60 4.25 -27.92
CA SER A 274 12.65 4.90 -27.10
C SER A 274 12.27 6.31 -26.61
N THR A 275 11.38 6.99 -27.33
CA THR A 275 10.86 8.31 -26.94
C THR A 275 9.80 8.25 -25.85
N ARG A 276 9.18 7.08 -25.63
CA ARG A 276 8.14 6.92 -24.62
C ARG A 276 8.72 6.99 -23.22
N LYS A 277 7.98 7.60 -22.31
CA LYS A 277 8.33 7.72 -20.89
C LYS A 277 7.15 7.31 -20.03
N VAL A 278 7.43 6.97 -18.78
CA VAL A 278 6.40 6.75 -17.77
C VAL A 278 6.21 8.02 -16.97
N ARG A 279 4.96 8.40 -16.71
CA ARG A 279 4.59 9.48 -15.79
C ARG A 279 3.78 8.89 -14.65
N MET A 280 4.12 9.26 -13.42
CA MET A 280 3.23 9.01 -12.27
C MET A 280 2.39 10.25 -12.02
N HIS A 281 1.18 10.08 -11.53
CA HIS A 281 0.31 11.15 -11.06
C HIS A 281 -0.12 10.79 -9.64
N VAL A 282 0.51 11.40 -8.64
CA VAL A 282 0.25 11.09 -7.23
C VAL A 282 -0.13 12.36 -6.47
N HIS A 283 -1.37 12.39 -6.01
CA HIS A 283 -2.00 13.50 -5.28
C HIS A 283 -2.52 13.06 -3.91
N THR A 284 -2.02 11.95 -3.39
CA THR A 284 -2.28 11.51 -2.00
C THR A 284 -1.88 12.62 -1.02
N THR A 285 -2.73 12.87 -0.01
CA THR A 285 -2.49 13.88 1.02
C THR A 285 -2.36 13.22 2.38
N SER A 286 -1.63 13.89 3.27
CA SER A 286 -1.56 13.53 4.69
C SER A 286 -2.37 14.53 5.50
N GLN A 287 -3.12 14.03 6.48
CA GLN A 287 -3.99 14.85 7.31
C GLN A 287 -4.10 14.23 8.71
N ILE A 288 -4.15 15.10 9.73
CA ILE A 288 -4.39 14.65 11.10
C ILE A 288 -5.84 14.19 11.20
N ARG A 289 -6.04 12.96 11.66
CA ARG A 289 -7.37 12.34 11.85
C ARG A 289 -7.42 11.65 13.20
N ARG A 290 -8.60 11.70 13.81
CA ARG A 290 -8.88 10.99 15.05
C ARG A 290 -9.04 9.50 14.79
N ILE A 291 -8.25 8.69 15.49
CA ILE A 291 -8.40 7.23 15.55
C ILE A 291 -8.93 6.83 16.92
N TYR A 292 -9.58 5.67 17.00
CA TYR A 292 -10.20 5.16 18.22
C TYR A 292 -9.80 3.71 18.45
N ASN A 293 -9.14 3.47 19.58
CA ASN A 293 -8.98 2.13 20.12
C ASN A 293 -10.19 1.81 20.99
N VAL A 294 -10.69 0.58 20.92
CA VAL A 294 -11.64 0.04 21.90
C VAL A 294 -10.82 -0.72 22.94
N ILE A 295 -10.83 -0.27 24.19
CA ILE A 295 -10.11 -0.93 25.29
C ILE A 295 -11.13 -1.44 26.29
N GLY A 296 -11.19 -2.76 26.44
CA GLY A 296 -12.01 -3.42 27.44
C GLY A 296 -11.15 -4.14 28.46
N SER A 297 -11.66 -4.29 29.68
CA SER A 297 -10.94 -5.01 30.75
C SER A 297 -11.84 -5.93 31.54
N ILE A 298 -11.24 -7.00 32.07
CA ILE A 298 -11.79 -7.88 33.09
C ILE A 298 -10.79 -7.87 34.24
N LYS A 299 -11.22 -7.45 35.42
CA LYS A 299 -10.39 -7.27 36.59
C LYS A 299 -9.99 -8.64 37.14
N GLY A 300 -8.69 -8.86 37.30
CA GLY A 300 -8.18 -10.07 37.94
C GLY A 300 -8.66 -10.18 39.38
N ALA A 301 -9.19 -11.34 39.76
CA ALA A 301 -9.73 -11.58 41.10
C ALA A 301 -8.64 -11.60 42.19
N VAL A 302 -7.44 -12.08 41.86
CA VAL A 302 -6.31 -12.22 42.80
C VAL A 302 -5.24 -11.15 42.56
N GLU A 303 -4.87 -10.93 41.30
CA GLU A 303 -3.75 -10.03 40.93
C GLU A 303 -4.21 -8.91 39.97
N PRO A 304 -5.07 -7.97 40.40
CA PRO A 304 -5.60 -6.91 39.53
C PRO A 304 -4.54 -5.94 38.98
N GLY A 305 -3.33 -5.93 39.57
CA GLY A 305 -2.20 -5.14 39.09
C GLY A 305 -1.37 -5.80 37.98
N LYS A 306 -1.61 -7.09 37.68
CA LYS A 306 -0.94 -7.78 36.56
C LYS A 306 -1.84 -7.76 35.33
N LEU A 307 -1.28 -7.42 34.18
CA LEU A 307 -2.00 -7.28 32.92
C LEU A 307 -1.70 -8.47 31.99
N CYS A 308 -2.76 -9.11 31.50
CA CYS A 308 -2.71 -10.02 30.35
C CYS A 308 -3.33 -9.29 29.16
N LEU A 309 -2.52 -8.92 28.18
CA LEU A 309 -2.97 -8.15 27.02
C LEU A 309 -3.27 -9.08 25.84
N LYS A 310 -4.46 -8.95 25.28
CA LYS A 310 -4.83 -9.50 23.97
C LYS A 310 -5.09 -8.34 23.02
N GLN A 311 -4.24 -8.19 22.00
CA GLN A 311 -4.37 -7.15 20.98
C GLN A 311 -4.87 -7.76 19.69
N GLU A 312 -5.95 -7.20 19.14
CA GLU A 312 -6.49 -7.57 17.83
C GLU A 312 -6.49 -6.33 16.92
N TRP A 313 -6.09 -6.50 15.66
CA TRP A 313 -6.03 -5.44 14.67
C TRP A 313 -7.18 -5.59 13.69
N ALA A 314 -8.09 -4.62 13.64
CA ALA A 314 -8.97 -4.44 12.48
C ALA A 314 -8.13 -3.77 11.39
N GLY A 315 -7.86 -4.47 10.28
CA GLY A 315 -6.86 -4.11 9.27
C GLY A 315 -6.89 -2.65 8.78
N PHE A 316 -5.70 -2.14 8.43
CA PHE A 316 -5.43 -0.83 7.82
C PHE A 316 -5.74 -0.79 6.33
#